data_AF-A0A350MP62-F1
#
_entry.id   AF-A0A350MP62-F1
#
_cell.length_a   1.000
_cell.length_b   1.000
_cell.length_c   1.000
_cell.angle_alpha   90.00
_cell.angle_beta   90.00
_cell.angle_gamma   90.00
#
_symmetry.space_group_name_H-M   'P 1'
#
loop_
_entity.id
_entity.type
_entity.pdbx_description
1 polymer ?
#
loop_
_entity_poly.entity_id
_entity_poly.type
_entity_poly.pdbx_seq_one_letter_code
_entity_poly.pdbx_strand_id
1 'polypeptide(L)'
;MKMKKMIFAVVMLSLLIGCSNQQKQETPSITFELSQLEEMAPQFVGKEIVLKGTIDHVCEHGGARMFLVGKTPSERIRIDAGEDMQFDPAWEGNTAYVTGILEELRIDSAYLDKWEQEVRANKGGEAASKVHTGEEGHEKTENNMENELQQIADYRTALYDSGKDYLSFYSVRCLKYQIVEEFDSEKEND
;
A
#
# COMPACT_ATOMS: atom_id res chain seq x y z
N MET A 1 65.11 17.73 -33.87
CA MET A 1 66.14 16.72 -33.50
C MET A 1 65.45 15.54 -32.84
N LYS A 2 65.87 14.31 -33.18
CA LYS A 2 65.35 13.04 -32.69
C LYS A 2 65.85 12.75 -31.26
N MET A 3 64.93 12.27 -30.42
CA MET A 3 65.03 11.27 -29.32
C MET A 3 66.33 11.16 -28.50
N LYS A 4 66.21 11.10 -27.17
CA LYS A 4 66.63 9.89 -26.42
C LYS A 4 66.05 9.81 -25.01
N LYS A 5 65.85 8.54 -24.64
CA LYS A 5 65.13 7.95 -23.52
C LYS A 5 65.93 8.10 -22.21
N MET A 6 65.27 8.19 -21.05
CA MET A 6 65.69 7.41 -19.88
C MET A 6 64.53 7.18 -18.90
N ILE A 7 64.69 6.12 -18.11
CA ILE A 7 63.70 5.19 -17.59
C ILE A 7 63.71 5.25 -16.06
N PHE A 8 62.51 5.13 -15.47
CA PHE A 8 62.15 4.60 -14.12
C PHE A 8 62.70 5.22 -12.81
N ALA A 9 61.76 5.58 -11.93
CA ALA A 9 61.76 5.13 -10.53
C ALA A 9 60.32 5.11 -9.97
N VAL A 10 59.87 3.93 -9.56
CA VAL A 10 58.62 3.66 -8.84
C VAL A 10 58.90 3.83 -7.35
N VAL A 11 58.08 4.61 -6.63
CA VAL A 11 57.87 4.43 -5.19
C VAL A 11 56.38 4.57 -4.90
N MET A 12 55.82 3.45 -4.43
CA MET A 12 54.45 3.26 -3.96
C MET A 12 54.37 3.73 -2.50
N LEU A 13 53.40 4.58 -2.15
CA LEU A 13 52.87 4.63 -0.79
C LEU A 13 51.40 5.09 -0.79
N SER A 14 50.56 4.15 -0.41
CA SER A 14 49.10 4.20 -0.24
C SER A 14 48.68 5.07 0.95
N LEU A 15 47.63 5.87 0.75
CA LEU A 15 46.69 6.29 1.80
C LEU A 15 45.27 6.07 1.27
N LEU A 16 44.61 5.08 1.85
CA LEU A 16 43.19 4.80 1.72
C LEU A 16 42.40 5.67 2.73
N ILE A 17 41.09 5.79 2.45
CA ILE A 17 39.95 5.95 3.39
C ILE A 17 39.19 7.29 3.31
N GLY A 18 37.93 7.17 2.87
CA GLY A 18 36.77 7.95 3.33
C GLY A 18 36.53 9.27 2.58
N CYS A 19 35.38 9.56 1.98
CA CYS A 19 34.02 9.13 2.32
C CYS A 19 33.19 8.85 1.07
N SER A 20 32.57 7.67 1.02
CA SER A 20 31.28 7.50 0.36
C SER A 20 30.28 8.39 1.08
N ASN A 21 29.99 9.58 0.54
CA ASN A 21 28.66 10.13 0.70
C ASN A 21 27.83 9.60 -0.45
N GLN A 22 27.30 8.38 -0.28
CA GLN A 22 25.98 8.09 -0.81
C GLN A 22 25.04 9.08 -0.11
N GLN A 23 24.91 10.26 -0.70
CA GLN A 23 23.77 11.11 -0.44
C GLN A 23 22.58 10.30 -0.94
N LYS A 24 21.98 9.55 -0.02
CA LYS A 24 20.66 8.96 -0.17
C LYS A 24 19.81 10.14 -0.63
N GLN A 25 19.45 10.16 -1.92
CA GLN A 25 18.41 11.07 -2.38
C GLN A 25 17.18 10.64 -1.61
N GLU A 26 16.91 11.33 -0.51
CA GLU A 26 15.56 11.44 0.02
C GLU A 26 14.80 12.18 -1.07
N THR A 27 14.26 11.41 -2.01
CA THR A 27 13.09 11.85 -2.77
C THR A 27 12.13 12.39 -1.72
N PRO A 28 11.65 13.65 -1.83
CA PRO A 28 10.72 14.20 -0.85
C PRO A 28 9.49 13.29 -0.84
N SER A 29 9.44 12.40 0.15
CA SER A 29 8.34 11.50 0.35
C SER A 29 7.19 12.36 0.84
N ILE A 30 6.17 12.50 0.00
CA ILE A 30 5.02 13.33 0.33
C ILE A 30 4.24 12.58 1.40
N THR A 31 4.21 13.15 2.60
CA THR A 31 3.46 12.59 3.72
C THR A 31 2.03 13.09 3.65
N PHE A 32 1.07 12.17 3.63
CA PHE A 32 -0.36 12.50 3.75
C PHE A 32 -0.91 11.97 5.06
N GLU A 33 -1.77 12.76 5.69
CA GLU A 33 -2.73 12.25 6.66
C GLU A 33 -3.88 11.59 5.88
N LEU A 34 -4.42 10.48 6.40
CA LEU A 34 -5.50 9.73 5.74
C LEU A 34 -6.74 10.59 5.44
N SER A 35 -7.04 11.56 6.31
CA SER A 35 -8.08 12.59 6.12
C SER A 35 -7.99 13.37 4.80
N GLN A 36 -6.81 13.47 4.18
CA GLN A 36 -6.57 14.24 2.95
C GLN A 36 -6.56 13.36 1.70
N LEU A 37 -6.66 12.04 1.88
CA LEU A 37 -6.46 11.08 0.81
C LEU A 37 -7.48 11.25 -0.32
N GLU A 38 -8.76 11.45 -0.02
CA GLU A 38 -9.81 11.52 -1.06
C GLU A 38 -9.59 12.67 -2.06
N GLU A 39 -9.22 13.86 -1.57
CA GLU A 39 -8.98 15.04 -2.41
C GLU A 39 -7.64 14.97 -3.15
N MET A 40 -6.61 14.45 -2.47
CA MET A 40 -5.24 14.49 -2.98
C MET A 40 -4.89 13.27 -3.84
N ALA A 41 -5.46 12.10 -3.56
CA ALA A 41 -5.11 10.83 -4.19
C ALA A 41 -5.06 10.86 -5.73
N PRO A 42 -6.01 11.49 -6.46
CA PRO A 42 -5.93 11.56 -7.93
C PRO A 42 -4.62 12.13 -8.47
N GLN A 43 -3.97 13.04 -7.73
CA GLN A 43 -2.73 13.70 -8.14
C GLN A 43 -1.46 12.86 -7.86
N PHE A 44 -1.60 11.81 -7.05
CA PHE A 44 -0.50 10.98 -6.57
C PHE A 44 -0.59 9.51 -6.99
N VAL A 45 -1.62 9.13 -7.77
CA VAL A 45 -1.70 7.79 -8.37
C VAL A 45 -0.40 7.47 -9.13
N GLY A 46 0.16 6.30 -8.84
CA GLY A 46 1.43 5.81 -9.40
C GLY A 46 2.69 6.42 -8.80
N LYS A 47 2.58 7.31 -7.79
CA LYS A 47 3.72 7.92 -7.11
C LYS A 47 4.00 7.25 -5.77
N GLU A 48 5.25 7.35 -5.33
CA GLU A 48 5.66 6.99 -3.97
C GLU A 48 5.14 8.03 -2.98
N ILE A 49 4.48 7.56 -1.93
CA ILE A 49 3.92 8.37 -0.85
C ILE A 49 4.32 7.79 0.50
N VAL A 50 4.22 8.61 1.56
CA VAL A 50 4.31 8.16 2.95
C VAL A 50 2.98 8.38 3.64
N LEU A 51 2.45 7.33 4.26
CA LEU A 51 1.24 7.37 5.06
C LEU A 51 1.56 7.08 6.51
N LYS A 52 0.87 7.79 7.40
CA LYS A 52 0.82 7.51 8.82
C LYS A 52 -0.60 7.11 9.19
N GLY A 53 -0.76 6.04 9.95
CA GLY A 53 -2.05 5.63 10.49
C GLY A 53 -1.89 4.55 11.57
N THR A 54 -2.98 4.26 12.27
CA THR A 54 -3.06 3.14 13.21
C THR A 54 -3.43 1.87 12.46
N ILE A 55 -2.76 0.76 12.75
CA ILE A 55 -3.10 -0.55 12.17
C ILE A 55 -4.40 -1.03 12.81
N ASP A 56 -5.44 -1.13 11.98
CA ASP A 56 -6.78 -1.56 12.41
C ASP A 56 -6.97 -3.06 12.28
N HIS A 57 -6.54 -3.63 11.16
CA HIS A 57 -6.67 -5.06 10.86
C HIS A 57 -5.55 -5.55 9.96
N VAL A 58 -5.05 -6.75 10.20
CA VAL A 58 -4.17 -7.47 9.29
C VAL A 58 -4.85 -8.76 8.86
N CYS A 59 -4.98 -8.98 7.54
CA CYS A 59 -5.64 -10.19 7.03
C CYS A 59 -4.93 -11.46 7.54
N GLU A 60 -5.68 -12.35 8.21
CA GLU A 60 -5.18 -13.61 8.78
C GLU A 60 -4.62 -14.56 7.70
N HIS A 61 -5.03 -14.36 6.44
CA HIS A 61 -4.59 -15.09 5.26
C HIS A 61 -3.18 -14.69 4.80
N GLY A 62 -2.20 -14.87 5.68
CA GLY A 62 -0.77 -14.74 5.37
C GLY A 62 -0.23 -13.31 5.38
N GLY A 63 -0.93 -12.35 6.00
CA GLY A 63 -0.42 -10.99 6.18
C GLY A 63 -0.24 -10.23 4.85
N ALA A 64 -0.95 -10.63 3.80
CA ALA A 64 -0.83 -10.01 2.48
C ALA A 64 -1.41 -8.58 2.43
N ARG A 65 -2.26 -8.23 3.41
CA ARG A 65 -2.94 -6.94 3.50
C ARG A 65 -3.01 -6.48 4.94
N MET A 66 -2.88 -5.18 5.14
CA MET A 66 -3.23 -4.51 6.38
C MET A 66 -4.07 -3.28 6.08
N PHE A 67 -4.86 -2.84 7.05
CA PHE A 67 -5.70 -1.66 6.95
C PHE A 67 -5.21 -0.62 7.95
N LEU A 68 -4.95 0.58 7.46
CA LEU A 68 -4.64 1.73 8.32
C LEU A 68 -5.88 2.58 8.46
N VAL A 69 -6.11 3.07 9.68
CA VAL A 69 -7.11 4.09 10.00
C VAL A 69 -6.44 5.39 10.42
N GLY A 70 -7.07 6.51 10.07
CA GLY A 70 -6.68 7.85 10.44
C GLY A 70 -7.21 8.25 11.81
N LYS A 71 -7.69 9.50 11.93
CA LYS A 71 -8.26 10.01 13.19
C LYS A 71 -9.64 9.44 13.48
N THR A 72 -10.37 9.06 12.43
CA THR A 72 -11.67 8.42 12.52
C THR A 72 -11.64 7.09 11.78
N PRO A 73 -12.45 6.09 12.19
CA PRO A 73 -12.52 4.80 11.50
C PRO A 73 -12.93 4.89 10.02
N SER A 74 -13.59 6.00 9.62
CA SER A 74 -13.95 6.26 8.22
C SER A 74 -12.74 6.62 7.35
N GLU A 75 -11.64 7.09 7.94
CA GLU A 75 -10.38 7.39 7.25
C GLU A 75 -9.55 6.11 7.09
N ARG A 76 -10.06 5.13 6.35
CA ARG A 76 -9.43 3.81 6.18
C ARG A 76 -8.72 3.71 4.83
N ILE A 77 -7.56 3.05 4.78
CA ILE A 77 -6.92 2.66 3.52
C ILE A 77 -6.40 1.22 3.61
N ARG A 78 -6.51 0.49 2.49
CA ARG A 78 -5.83 -0.80 2.31
C ARG A 78 -4.36 -0.60 1.94
N ILE A 79 -3.50 -1.34 2.61
CA ILE A 79 -2.10 -1.50 2.27
C ILE A 79 -1.89 -2.95 1.83
N ASP A 80 -1.46 -3.15 0.58
CA ASP A 80 -1.08 -4.45 0.04
C ASP A 80 0.43 -4.68 0.25
N ALA A 81 0.80 -5.87 0.71
CA ALA A 81 2.20 -6.23 0.93
C ALA A 81 2.98 -6.23 -0.41
N GLY A 82 4.23 -5.79 -0.36
CA GLY A 82 5.15 -5.90 -1.51
C GLY A 82 5.64 -7.32 -1.75
N GLU A 83 6.50 -7.49 -2.77
CA GLU A 83 7.19 -8.76 -2.99
C GLU A 83 8.01 -9.16 -1.74
N ASP A 84 7.94 -10.43 -1.35
CA ASP A 84 8.62 -11.01 -0.19
C ASP A 84 8.32 -10.32 1.16
N MET A 85 7.16 -9.66 1.28
CA MET A 85 6.70 -9.00 2.50
C MET A 85 5.44 -9.67 3.04
N GLN A 86 5.31 -9.72 4.37
CA GLN A 86 4.09 -10.07 5.09
C GLN A 86 3.94 -9.15 6.30
N PHE A 87 2.70 -8.81 6.63
CA PHE A 87 2.33 -8.06 7.82
C PHE A 87 2.01 -9.01 8.99
N ASP A 88 2.29 -8.58 10.21
CA ASP A 88 2.04 -9.36 11.42
C ASP A 88 0.77 -8.87 12.13
N PRO A 89 -0.24 -9.73 12.37
CA PRO A 89 -1.43 -9.37 13.14
C PRO A 89 -1.13 -8.85 14.55
N ALA A 90 0.02 -9.20 15.14
CA ALA A 90 0.44 -8.65 16.42
C ALA A 90 0.69 -7.13 16.39
N TRP A 91 0.73 -6.51 15.21
CA TRP A 91 0.89 -5.05 15.08
C TRP A 91 -0.41 -4.27 15.18
N GLU A 92 -1.59 -4.92 15.20
CA GLU A 92 -2.88 -4.25 15.38
C GLU A 92 -2.87 -3.35 16.64
N GLY A 93 -3.43 -2.15 16.50
CA GLY A 93 -3.40 -1.09 17.51
C GLY A 93 -2.15 -0.21 17.48
N ASN A 94 -1.04 -0.63 16.86
CA ASN A 94 0.16 0.21 16.77
C ASN A 94 0.08 1.25 15.65
N THR A 95 0.91 2.29 15.75
CA THR A 95 1.08 3.27 14.66
C THR A 95 2.07 2.74 13.63
N ALA A 96 1.70 2.82 12.34
CA ALA A 96 2.56 2.49 11.21
C ALA A 96 2.89 3.72 10.37
N TYR A 97 4.13 3.79 9.89
CA TYR A 97 4.57 4.66 8.81
C TYR A 97 4.86 3.80 7.58
N VAL A 98 4.03 3.92 6.54
CA VAL A 98 4.15 3.13 5.31
C VAL A 98 4.68 4.00 4.20
N THR A 99 5.76 3.57 3.56
CA THR A 99 6.16 4.09 2.25
C THR A 99 5.73 3.11 1.17
N GLY A 100 4.98 3.60 0.20
CA GLY A 100 4.46 2.74 -0.87
C GLY A 100 4.01 3.51 -2.09
N ILE A 101 3.59 2.77 -3.12
CA ILE A 101 3.03 3.35 -4.35
C ILE A 101 1.51 3.44 -4.20
N LEU A 102 0.94 4.63 -4.41
CA LEU A 102 -0.50 4.83 -4.41
C LEU A 102 -1.11 4.24 -5.69
N GLU A 103 -2.09 3.36 -5.55
CA GLU A 103 -2.78 2.70 -6.64
C GLU A 103 -4.26 3.08 -6.64
N GLU A 104 -4.84 3.20 -7.84
CA GLU A 104 -6.26 3.49 -8.05
C GLU A 104 -6.90 2.30 -8.77
N LEU A 105 -7.94 1.73 -8.17
CA LEU A 105 -8.87 0.83 -8.83
C LEU A 105 -10.08 1.64 -9.29
N ARG A 106 -10.30 1.66 -10.61
CA ARG A 106 -11.51 2.24 -11.20
C ARG A 106 -12.54 1.15 -11.46
N ILE A 107 -13.75 1.35 -10.93
CA ILE A 107 -14.89 0.48 -11.15
C ILE A 107 -15.87 1.23 -12.04
N ASP A 108 -15.90 0.85 -13.32
CA ASP A 108 -16.87 1.32 -14.30
C ASP A 108 -17.92 0.23 -14.60
N SER A 109 -18.88 0.56 -15.47
CA SER A 109 -19.92 -0.40 -15.86
C SER A 109 -19.34 -1.66 -16.52
N ALA A 110 -18.28 -1.55 -17.32
CA ALA A 110 -17.68 -2.68 -18.02
C ALA A 110 -16.95 -3.62 -17.05
N TYR A 111 -16.31 -3.06 -16.02
CA TYR A 111 -15.70 -3.81 -14.93
C TYR A 111 -16.77 -4.62 -14.19
N LEU A 112 -17.89 -3.99 -13.83
CA LEU A 112 -19.00 -4.66 -13.14
C LEU A 112 -19.62 -5.77 -14.00
N ASP A 113 -19.80 -5.54 -15.30
CA ASP A 113 -20.30 -6.55 -16.25
C ASP A 113 -19.35 -7.77 -16.33
N LYS A 114 -18.03 -7.54 -16.32
CA LYS A 114 -17.02 -8.60 -16.33
C LYS A 114 -17.03 -9.37 -15.01
N TRP A 115 -17.05 -8.67 -13.88
CA TRP A 115 -17.09 -9.30 -12.56
C TRP A 115 -18.33 -10.18 -12.40
N GLU A 116 -19.50 -9.70 -12.82
CA GLU A 116 -20.74 -10.48 -12.80
C GLU A 116 -20.65 -11.77 -13.65
N GLN A 117 -19.97 -11.72 -14.80
CA GLN A 117 -19.72 -12.89 -15.63
C GLN A 117 -18.77 -13.90 -14.96
N GLU A 118 -17.72 -13.43 -14.30
CA GLU A 118 -16.77 -14.27 -13.55
C GLU A 118 -17.47 -15.01 -12.41
N VAL A 119 -18.27 -14.27 -11.63
CA VAL A 119 -19.09 -14.80 -10.53
C VAL A 119 -20.03 -15.88 -11.01
N ARG A 120 -20.83 -15.59 -12.06
CA ARG A 120 -21.79 -16.55 -12.62
C ARG A 120 -21.12 -17.77 -13.25
N ALA A 121 -19.88 -17.62 -13.73
CA ALA A 121 -19.08 -18.73 -14.25
C ALA A 121 -18.39 -19.56 -13.15
N ASN A 122 -18.58 -19.22 -11.87
CA ASN A 122 -17.88 -19.80 -10.71
C ASN A 122 -16.35 -19.81 -10.90
N LYS A 123 -15.83 -18.79 -11.58
CA LYS A 123 -14.41 -18.52 -11.66
C LYS A 123 -14.13 -17.56 -10.52
N GLY A 124 -13.44 -18.02 -9.46
CA GLY A 124 -13.03 -17.15 -8.36
C GLY A 124 -12.46 -15.85 -8.93
N GLY A 125 -13.07 -14.72 -8.56
CA GLY A 125 -12.91 -13.46 -9.29
C GLY A 125 -11.64 -12.72 -8.86
N GLU A 126 -10.75 -12.46 -9.80
CA GLU A 126 -9.66 -11.48 -9.62
C GLU A 126 -10.26 -10.12 -9.21
N ALA A 127 -11.46 -9.81 -9.69
CA ALA A 127 -12.20 -8.60 -9.37
C ALA A 127 -12.60 -8.50 -7.89
N ALA A 128 -13.12 -9.59 -7.29
CA ALA A 128 -13.54 -9.59 -5.88
C ALA A 128 -12.35 -9.33 -4.93
N SER A 129 -11.20 -9.94 -5.23
CA SER A 129 -9.98 -9.75 -4.41
C SER A 129 -9.44 -8.32 -4.46
N LYS A 130 -9.67 -7.59 -5.57
CA LYS A 130 -9.23 -6.20 -5.73
C LYS A 130 -10.13 -5.19 -5.03
N VAL A 131 -11.39 -5.54 -4.80
CA VAL A 131 -12.39 -4.66 -4.17
C VAL A 131 -12.43 -4.83 -2.65
N HIS A 132 -11.56 -5.66 -2.07
CA HIS A 132 -11.50 -5.87 -0.62
C HIS A 132 -11.21 -4.56 0.13
N THR A 133 -12.22 -4.02 0.82
CA THR A 133 -12.16 -2.80 1.63
C THR A 133 -11.78 -3.07 3.09
N GLY A 134 -11.74 -4.34 3.50
CA GLY A 134 -11.38 -4.74 4.87
C GLY A 134 -12.46 -4.45 5.90
N GLU A 135 -13.72 -4.31 5.49
CA GLU A 135 -14.85 -4.21 6.43
C GLU A 135 -15.00 -5.50 7.25
N GLU A 136 -15.40 -5.35 8.52
CA GLU A 136 -15.59 -6.48 9.43
C GLU A 136 -16.59 -7.50 8.85
N GLY A 137 -16.16 -8.76 8.72
CA GLY A 137 -16.98 -9.85 8.20
C GLY A 137 -16.89 -10.07 6.68
N HIS A 138 -16.24 -9.17 5.93
CA HIS A 138 -16.05 -9.31 4.48
C HIS A 138 -15.18 -10.53 4.11
N GLU A 139 -14.22 -10.90 4.97
CA GLU A 139 -13.38 -12.10 4.80
C GLU A 139 -14.18 -13.41 4.95
N LYS A 140 -15.26 -13.42 5.73
CA LYS A 140 -16.07 -14.63 6.00
C LYS A 140 -17.07 -14.95 4.89
N THR A 141 -17.25 -14.03 3.95
CA THR A 141 -18.22 -14.10 2.86
C THR A 141 -17.58 -14.10 1.48
N GLU A 142 -16.24 -14.04 1.40
CA GLU A 142 -15.48 -14.16 0.16
C GLU A 142 -15.81 -15.49 -0.55
N ASN A 143 -15.98 -15.46 -1.88
CA ASN A 143 -16.35 -16.59 -2.72
C ASN A 143 -17.80 -17.09 -2.55
N ASN A 144 -18.68 -16.31 -1.90
CA ASN A 144 -20.12 -16.54 -1.96
C ASN A 144 -20.73 -15.77 -3.13
N MET A 145 -21.24 -16.51 -4.12
CA MET A 145 -21.87 -15.98 -5.32
C MET A 145 -22.98 -14.95 -5.02
N GLU A 146 -23.82 -15.18 -4.02
CA GLU A 146 -24.93 -14.28 -3.69
C GLU A 146 -24.41 -12.94 -3.14
N ASN A 147 -23.40 -12.99 -2.27
CA ASN A 147 -22.79 -11.80 -1.71
C ASN A 147 -22.03 -10.99 -2.77
N GLU A 148 -21.29 -11.65 -3.67
CA GLU A 148 -20.60 -10.96 -4.77
C GLU A 148 -21.59 -10.32 -5.76
N LEU A 149 -22.70 -10.98 -6.08
CA LEU A 149 -23.75 -10.39 -6.93
C LEU A 149 -24.43 -9.20 -6.26
N GLN A 150 -24.67 -9.26 -4.94
CA GLN A 150 -25.22 -8.14 -4.19
C GLN A 150 -24.25 -6.95 -4.20
N GLN A 151 -22.97 -7.20 -3.94
CA GLN A 151 -21.94 -6.17 -3.98
C GLN A 151 -21.81 -5.51 -5.36
N ILE A 152 -21.91 -6.30 -6.44
CA ILE A 152 -21.96 -5.75 -7.81
C ILE A 152 -23.17 -4.83 -7.98
N ALA A 153 -24.36 -5.22 -7.48
CA ALA A 153 -25.57 -4.41 -7.57
C ALA A 153 -25.44 -3.09 -6.77
N ASP A 154 -24.82 -3.14 -5.60
CA ASP A 154 -24.56 -1.97 -4.77
C ASP A 154 -23.61 -1.00 -5.50
N TYR A 155 -22.55 -1.49 -6.13
CA TYR A 155 -21.66 -0.65 -6.93
C TYR A 155 -22.32 -0.09 -8.19
N ARG A 156 -23.23 -0.83 -8.84
CA ARG A 156 -24.02 -0.26 -9.96
C ARG A 156 -24.89 0.90 -9.48
N THR A 157 -25.48 0.77 -8.30
CA THR A 157 -26.28 1.83 -7.67
C THR A 157 -25.41 3.03 -7.33
N ALA A 158 -24.27 2.82 -6.66
CA ALA A 158 -23.32 3.88 -6.33
C ALA A 158 -22.77 4.58 -7.58
N LEU A 159 -22.49 3.84 -8.66
CA LEU A 159 -22.05 4.42 -9.93
C LEU A 159 -23.13 5.33 -10.53
N TYR A 160 -24.38 4.86 -10.57
CA TYR A 160 -25.52 5.66 -11.04
C TYR A 160 -25.73 6.92 -10.20
N ASP A 161 -25.78 6.78 -8.87
CA ASP A 161 -26.02 7.89 -7.94
C ASP A 161 -24.90 8.93 -7.97
N SER A 162 -23.66 8.49 -8.23
CA SER A 162 -22.51 9.39 -8.35
C SER A 162 -22.57 10.29 -9.60
N GLY A 163 -23.30 9.87 -10.64
CA GLY A 163 -23.31 10.53 -11.95
C GLY A 163 -21.95 10.53 -12.67
N LYS A 164 -20.98 9.72 -12.22
CA LYS A 164 -19.64 9.58 -12.80
C LYS A 164 -19.57 8.36 -13.73
N ASP A 165 -18.58 8.35 -14.61
CA ASP A 165 -18.30 7.21 -15.48
C ASP A 165 -17.67 6.03 -14.72
N TYR A 166 -17.07 6.29 -13.56
CA TYR A 166 -16.46 5.28 -12.70
C TYR A 166 -16.41 5.71 -11.22
N LEU A 167 -16.29 4.72 -10.34
CA LEU A 167 -15.93 4.89 -8.92
C LEU A 167 -14.42 4.66 -8.75
N SER A 168 -13.77 5.44 -7.89
CA SER A 168 -12.34 5.31 -7.57
C SER A 168 -12.15 4.72 -6.18
N PHE A 169 -11.32 3.70 -6.06
CA PHE A 169 -10.87 3.12 -4.81
C PHE A 169 -9.35 3.20 -4.74
N TYR A 170 -8.83 3.66 -3.61
CA TYR A 170 -7.39 3.84 -3.44
C TYR A 170 -6.81 2.81 -2.47
N SER A 171 -5.62 2.32 -2.81
CA SER A 171 -4.82 1.41 -1.98
C SER A 171 -3.35 1.76 -2.13
N VAL A 172 -2.50 1.23 -1.26
CA VAL A 172 -1.05 1.42 -1.35
C VAL A 172 -0.35 0.08 -1.41
N ARG A 173 0.47 -0.11 -2.45
CA ARG A 173 1.42 -1.21 -2.50
C ARG A 173 2.66 -0.85 -1.70
N CYS A 174 2.89 -1.58 -0.61
CA CYS A 174 3.95 -1.29 0.34
C CYS A 174 5.34 -1.57 -0.26
N LEU A 175 6.27 -0.65 -0.03
CA LEU A 175 7.69 -0.81 -0.34
C LEU A 175 8.53 -1.00 0.93
N LYS A 176 8.19 -0.28 2.01
CA LYS A 176 8.80 -0.39 3.33
C LYS A 176 7.84 0.18 4.38
N TYR A 177 8.03 -0.24 5.63
CA TYR A 177 7.26 0.27 6.77
C TYR A 177 8.14 0.44 8.00
N GLN A 178 7.64 1.22 8.95
CA GLN A 178 8.13 1.31 10.32
C GLN A 178 6.94 1.24 11.28
N ILE A 179 7.01 0.32 12.24
CA ILE A 179 6.02 0.19 13.32
C ILE A 179 6.55 0.93 14.54
N VAL A 180 5.69 1.73 15.16
CA VAL A 180 5.95 2.38 16.44
C VAL A 180 5.05 1.69 17.47
N GLU A 181 5.66 0.83 18.28
CA GLU A 181 4.99 0.15 19.37
C GLU A 181 4.64 1.17 20.46
N GLU A 182 3.35 1.27 20.79
CA GLU A 182 2.91 2.08 21.92
C GLU A 182 3.14 1.28 23.20
N PHE A 183 4.15 1.67 23.98
CA PHE A 183 4.47 1.01 25.24
C PHE A 183 3.41 1.37 26.29
N ASP A 184 2.51 0.44 26.56
CA ASP A 184 1.44 0.58 27.53
C ASP A 184 2.02 0.56 28.96
N SER A 185 2.30 1.74 29.51
CA SER A 185 2.90 1.91 30.84
C SER A 185 1.99 1.52 32.01
N GLU A 186 0.76 1.07 31.76
CA GLU A 186 -0.23 0.74 32.80
C GLU A 186 -0.23 -0.74 33.23
N LYS A 187 0.56 -1.62 32.59
CA LYS A 187 0.61 -3.06 32.91
C LYS A 187 1.63 -3.47 33.97
N GLU A 188 2.24 -2.54 34.71
CA GLU A 188 3.25 -2.84 35.73
C GLU A 188 2.74 -2.77 37.18
N ASN A 189 1.42 -2.74 37.41
CA ASN A 189 0.84 -2.72 38.77
C ASN A 189 -0.24 -3.78 39.00
N ASP A 190 0.07 -5.06 38.75
CA ASP A 190 -0.69 -6.19 39.30
C ASP A 190 0.26 -7.25 39.91
#